data_AF-A0A427A5C6-F1
#
_entry.id   AF-A0A427A5C6-F1
#
_cell.length_a   1.000
_cell.length_b   1.000
_cell.length_c   1.000
_cell.angle_alpha   90.00
_cell.angle_beta   90.00
_cell.angle_gamma   90.00
#
_symmetry.space_group_name_H-M   'P 1'
#
loop_
_entity.id
_entity.type
_entity.pdbx_description
1 polymer ?
#
loop_
_entity_poly.entity_id
_entity_poly.type
_entity_poly.pdbx_seq_one_letter_code
_entity_poly.pdbx_strand_id
1 'polypeptide(L)'
;ASAQLSSTFYSTSCPLAIQAIRHVVRAAVSKEARMGASLLRLHFHDCFVNARQARCISFRDRIYNETSIDSSLATSRQSNCPSSGDGDDNLSPLDAVTCTLFDNFYFRNLVKKKGLLHSDQQLYGGGSTDSLVTTYSTNTARFFSDFAAAMVKMGNISPLTDTDGEVRLNCRKTN
;
A
#
# COMPACT_ATOMS: atom_id res chain seq x y z
N ALA A 1 17.10 23.80 -13.84
CA ALA A 1 16.58 24.24 -12.53
C ALA A 1 15.64 23.15 -12.03
N SER A 2 15.74 22.70 -10.78
CA SER A 2 14.74 21.76 -10.22
C SER A 2 13.51 22.59 -9.88
N ALA A 3 12.50 22.60 -10.76
CA ALA A 3 11.23 23.20 -10.40
C ALA A 3 10.65 22.41 -9.21
N GLN A 4 10.38 23.11 -8.12
CA GLN A 4 10.02 22.50 -6.84
C GLN A 4 8.50 22.48 -6.71
N LEU A 5 7.95 21.29 -6.47
CA LEU A 5 6.54 21.12 -6.15
C LEU A 5 6.18 21.92 -4.88
N SER A 6 4.99 22.54 -4.88
CA SER A 6 4.50 23.36 -3.77
C SER A 6 3.12 22.93 -3.32
N SER A 7 2.89 22.88 -2.00
CA SER A 7 1.58 22.59 -1.40
C SER A 7 0.52 23.66 -1.67
N THR A 8 0.94 24.85 -2.11
CA THR A 8 0.06 25.99 -2.41
C THR A 8 -0.06 26.29 -3.90
N PHE A 9 0.42 25.41 -4.79
CA PHE A 9 0.44 25.63 -6.23
C PHE A 9 -0.92 26.05 -6.82
N TYR A 10 -2.01 25.41 -6.36
CA TYR A 10 -3.37 25.70 -6.83
C TYR A 10 -4.13 26.72 -5.96
N SER A 11 -3.51 27.31 -4.94
CA SER A 11 -4.23 28.17 -3.99
C SER A 11 -4.89 29.39 -4.66
N THR A 12 -4.29 29.91 -5.74
CA THR A 12 -4.83 31.06 -6.49
C THR A 12 -5.69 30.64 -7.68
N SER A 13 -5.21 29.67 -8.47
CA SER A 13 -5.86 29.26 -9.72
C SER A 13 -7.07 28.34 -9.52
N CYS A 14 -7.06 27.53 -8.46
CA CYS A 14 -8.16 26.62 -8.13
C CYS A 14 -8.22 26.40 -6.60
N PRO A 15 -8.67 27.40 -5.82
CA PRO A 15 -8.59 27.38 -4.34
C PRO A 15 -9.33 26.20 -3.69
N LEU A 16 -10.31 25.63 -4.37
CA LEU A 16 -11.11 24.51 -3.89
C LEU A 16 -10.59 23.14 -4.34
N ALA A 17 -9.50 23.06 -5.10
CA ALA A 17 -8.99 21.81 -5.68
C ALA A 17 -8.84 20.68 -4.64
N ILE A 18 -8.10 20.94 -3.55
CA ILE A 18 -7.86 19.95 -2.50
C ILE A 18 -9.16 19.59 -1.75
N GLN A 19 -10.07 20.55 -1.54
CA GLN A 19 -11.33 20.28 -0.88
C GLN A 19 -12.24 19.39 -1.73
N ALA A 20 -12.34 19.68 -3.02
CA ALA A 20 -13.09 18.87 -3.98
C ALA A 20 -12.53 17.44 -4.06
N ILE A 21 -11.21 17.28 -4.19
CA ILE A 21 -10.55 15.96 -4.19
C ILE A 21 -10.86 15.21 -2.90
N ARG A 22 -10.70 15.84 -1.73
CA ARG A 22 -11.00 15.21 -0.44
C ARG A 22 -12.47 14.79 -0.33
N HIS A 23 -13.39 15.61 -0.83
CA HIS A 23 -14.81 15.28 -0.83
C HIS A 23 -15.10 14.01 -1.64
N VAL A 24 -14.62 13.97 -2.89
CA VAL A 24 -14.82 12.81 -3.79
C VAL A 24 -14.15 11.56 -3.22
N VAL A 25 -12.91 11.66 -2.75
CA VAL A 25 -12.18 10.52 -2.15
C VAL A 25 -12.90 10.00 -0.90
N ARG A 26 -13.36 10.89 0.00
CA ARG A 26 -14.12 10.48 1.19
C ARG A 26 -15.42 9.76 0.82
N ALA A 27 -16.16 10.27 -0.17
CA ALA A 27 -17.39 9.64 -0.65
C ALA A 27 -17.13 8.26 -1.29
N ALA A 28 -16.04 8.12 -2.05
CA ALA A 28 -15.65 6.84 -2.64
C ALA A 28 -15.24 5.81 -1.58
N VAL A 29 -14.44 6.23 -0.60
CA VAL A 29 -13.98 5.36 0.51
C VAL A 29 -15.12 5.00 1.45
N SER A 30 -16.06 5.90 1.71
CA SER A 30 -17.24 5.59 2.54
C SER A 30 -18.17 4.60 1.87
N LYS A 31 -18.30 4.66 0.54
CA LYS A 31 -19.07 3.69 -0.25
C LYS A 31 -18.39 2.33 -0.34
N GLU A 32 -17.08 2.32 -0.56
CA GLU A 32 -16.29 1.10 -0.63
C GLU A 32 -14.93 1.35 0.02
N ALA A 33 -14.76 0.84 1.26
CA ALA A 33 -13.54 1.04 2.03
C ALA A 33 -12.30 0.71 1.21
N ARG A 34 -12.38 -0.35 0.37
CA ARG A 34 -11.38 -0.87 -0.58
C ARG A 34 -10.75 0.20 -1.47
N MET A 35 -11.47 1.28 -1.78
CA MET A 35 -11.00 2.37 -2.63
C MET A 35 -9.81 3.14 -2.05
N GLY A 36 -9.67 3.27 -0.72
CA GLY A 36 -8.53 3.99 -0.13
C GLY A 36 -7.19 3.36 -0.49
N ALA A 37 -7.06 2.05 -0.26
CA ALA A 37 -5.92 1.26 -0.65
C ALA A 37 -5.73 1.20 -2.17
N SER A 38 -6.81 1.16 -2.97
CA SER A 38 -6.70 1.21 -4.43
C SER A 38 -6.14 2.54 -4.94
N LEU A 39 -6.57 3.67 -4.37
CA LEU A 39 -6.05 5.00 -4.71
C LEU A 39 -4.60 5.18 -4.28
N LEU A 40 -4.28 4.72 -3.07
CA LEU A 40 -2.91 4.69 -2.57
C LEU A 40 -2.04 3.84 -3.51
N ARG A 41 -2.50 2.63 -3.84
CA ARG A 41 -1.81 1.73 -4.78
C ARG A 41 -1.65 2.35 -6.15
N LEU A 42 -2.65 3.02 -6.70
CA LEU A 42 -2.55 3.66 -8.01
C LEU A 42 -1.39 4.68 -8.04
N HIS A 43 -1.16 5.39 -6.93
CA HIS A 43 -0.01 6.27 -6.79
C HIS A 43 1.35 5.51 -6.81
N PHE A 44 1.39 4.29 -6.28
CA PHE A 44 2.59 3.43 -6.28
C PHE A 44 2.73 2.57 -7.54
N HIS A 45 1.62 2.23 -8.20
CA HIS A 45 1.48 1.27 -9.29
C HIS A 45 0.52 1.84 -10.30
N ASP A 46 1.04 2.45 -11.36
CA ASP A 46 0.21 2.91 -12.48
C ASP A 46 -0.44 1.75 -13.29
N CYS A 47 -0.33 0.49 -12.83
CA CYS A 47 -1.31 -0.58 -13.03
C CYS A 47 -0.95 -1.82 -12.18
N PHE A 48 -1.75 -2.17 -11.16
CA PHE A 48 -2.00 -3.55 -10.69
C PHE A 48 -3.09 -3.49 -9.57
N VAL A 49 -4.02 -4.45 -9.50
CA VAL A 49 -5.29 -4.35 -8.72
C VAL A 49 -5.27 -5.19 -7.43
N ASN A 50 -6.06 -4.77 -6.42
CA ASN A 50 -6.29 -5.31 -5.06
C ASN A 50 -5.17 -5.05 -4.02
N ALA A 51 -4.96 -3.81 -3.60
CA ALA A 51 -3.97 -3.47 -2.56
C ALA A 51 -4.27 -3.97 -1.13
N ARG A 52 -5.40 -4.66 -0.92
CA ARG A 52 -5.79 -5.21 0.38
C ARG A 52 -5.81 -6.73 0.44
N GLN A 53 -5.79 -7.37 -0.72
CA GLN A 53 -5.90 -8.80 -0.84
C GLN A 53 -4.86 -9.29 -1.83
N ALA A 54 -4.14 -10.33 -1.44
CA ALA A 54 -3.28 -11.05 -2.35
C ALA A 54 -4.05 -12.22 -2.97
N ARG A 55 -3.77 -12.50 -4.24
CA ARG A 55 -4.17 -13.74 -4.89
C ARG A 55 -3.33 -14.88 -4.33
N CYS A 56 -3.92 -16.07 -4.21
CA CYS A 56 -3.26 -17.28 -3.72
C CYS A 56 -1.91 -17.51 -4.40
N ILE A 57 -1.86 -17.33 -5.73
CA ILE A 57 -0.61 -17.47 -6.49
C ILE A 57 0.54 -16.59 -5.98
N SER A 58 0.24 -15.42 -5.40
CA SER A 58 1.25 -14.48 -4.91
C SER A 58 1.89 -14.89 -3.58
N PHE A 59 1.31 -15.84 -2.84
CA PHE A 59 1.83 -16.28 -1.53
C PHE A 59 1.86 -17.81 -1.36
N ARG A 60 1.44 -18.58 -2.36
CA ARG A 60 1.40 -20.06 -2.30
C ARG A 60 2.75 -20.64 -1.91
N ASP A 61 3.81 -20.30 -2.64
CA ASP A 61 5.14 -20.86 -2.38
C ASP A 61 5.57 -20.62 -0.94
N ARG A 62 5.24 -19.45 -0.41
CA ARG A 62 5.54 -19.08 0.97
C ARG A 62 4.80 -19.95 2.00
N ILE A 63 3.49 -20.11 1.87
CA ILE A 63 2.70 -20.86 2.86
C ILE A 63 2.98 -22.37 2.85
N TYR A 64 3.60 -22.91 1.80
CA TYR A 64 3.98 -24.32 1.73
C TYR A 64 5.46 -24.59 1.97
N ASN A 65 6.37 -23.68 1.56
CA ASN A 65 7.81 -23.97 1.50
C ASN A 65 8.69 -23.10 2.42
N GLU A 66 8.18 -22.02 3.03
CA GLU A 66 8.97 -21.17 3.92
C GLU A 66 8.84 -21.56 5.40
N THR A 67 9.94 -21.43 6.14
CA THR A 67 9.99 -21.65 7.61
C THR A 67 9.85 -20.34 8.41
N SER A 68 9.93 -19.20 7.74
CA SER A 68 9.82 -17.85 8.31
C SER A 68 8.38 -17.36 8.45
N ILE A 69 7.40 -18.28 8.44
CA ILE A 69 5.97 -17.99 8.60
C ILE A 69 5.43 -18.64 9.88
N ASP A 70 4.53 -17.94 10.56
CA ASP A 70 3.74 -18.52 11.64
C ASP A 70 2.92 -19.72 11.14
N SER A 71 3.10 -20.88 11.75
CA SER A 71 2.50 -22.14 11.29
C SER A 71 0.97 -22.12 11.33
N SER A 72 0.37 -21.40 12.28
CA SER A 72 -1.09 -21.25 12.37
C SER A 72 -1.64 -20.40 11.22
N LEU A 73 -0.94 -19.32 10.85
CA LEU A 73 -1.28 -18.51 9.68
C LEU A 73 -1.13 -19.32 8.40
N ALA A 74 -0.02 -20.04 8.23
CA ALA A 74 0.22 -20.88 7.06
C ALA A 74 -0.92 -21.89 6.86
N THR A 75 -1.22 -22.67 7.89
CA THR A 75 -2.30 -23.67 7.88
C THR A 75 -3.66 -23.03 7.58
N SER A 76 -3.96 -21.88 8.20
CA SER A 76 -5.19 -21.14 7.92
C SER A 76 -5.30 -20.70 6.46
N ARG A 77 -4.19 -20.28 5.84
CA ARG A 77 -4.17 -19.82 4.44
C ARG A 77 -4.25 -20.97 3.44
N GLN A 78 -3.65 -22.12 3.74
CA GLN A 78 -3.71 -23.32 2.90
C GLN A 78 -5.15 -23.79 2.64
N SER A 79 -6.07 -23.58 3.59
CA SER A 79 -7.49 -23.92 3.43
C SER A 79 -8.19 -23.24 2.24
N ASN A 80 -7.75 -22.03 1.88
CA ASN A 80 -8.29 -21.24 0.77
C ASN A 80 -7.26 -21.07 -0.37
N CYS A 81 -6.11 -21.72 -0.28
CA CYS A 81 -5.02 -21.66 -1.25
C CYS A 81 -4.41 -23.05 -1.42
N PRO A 82 -5.02 -23.88 -2.28
CA PRO A 82 -4.52 -25.23 -2.56
C PRO A 82 -3.07 -25.22 -3.06
N SER A 83 -2.38 -26.34 -2.83
CA SER A 83 -1.01 -26.53 -3.31
C SER A 83 -0.95 -26.69 -4.84
N SER A 84 -2.06 -27.09 -5.48
CA SER A 84 -2.23 -27.05 -6.93
C SER A 84 -2.56 -25.63 -7.42
N GLY A 85 -2.53 -25.44 -8.75
CA GLY A 85 -2.94 -24.18 -9.37
C GLY A 85 -4.45 -23.87 -9.25
N ASP A 86 -5.25 -24.85 -8.80
CA ASP A 86 -6.67 -24.66 -8.54
C ASP A 86 -6.84 -23.62 -7.43
N GLY A 87 -7.57 -22.53 -7.70
CA GLY A 87 -7.77 -21.45 -6.73
C GLY A 87 -6.67 -20.37 -6.72
N ASP A 88 -5.85 -20.26 -7.77
CA ASP A 88 -4.90 -19.14 -7.97
C ASP A 88 -5.52 -17.76 -7.71
N ASP A 89 -6.80 -17.59 -8.07
CA ASP A 89 -7.56 -16.35 -7.92
C ASP A 89 -8.16 -16.12 -6.54
N ASN A 90 -8.09 -17.10 -5.64
CA ASN A 90 -8.62 -16.95 -4.29
C ASN A 90 -7.91 -15.80 -3.57
N LEU A 91 -8.70 -14.90 -3.00
CA LEU A 91 -8.22 -13.69 -2.36
C LEU A 91 -8.05 -13.92 -0.85
N SER A 92 -6.91 -13.50 -0.31
CA SER A 92 -6.65 -13.46 1.14
C SER A 92 -6.21 -12.07 1.57
N PRO A 93 -6.67 -11.57 2.74
CA PRO A 93 -6.31 -10.23 3.21
C PRO A 93 -4.82 -10.16 3.57
N LEU A 94 -4.17 -9.07 3.18
CA LEU A 94 -2.76 -8.78 3.50
C LEU A 94 -2.55 -8.50 5.00
N ASP A 95 -3.52 -7.85 5.64
CA ASP A 95 -3.63 -7.74 7.10
C ASP A 95 -4.96 -8.35 7.54
N ALA A 96 -4.88 -9.50 8.21
CA ALA A 96 -6.06 -10.23 8.69
C ALA A 96 -6.67 -9.63 9.95
N VAL A 97 -5.93 -8.79 10.68
CA VAL A 97 -6.36 -8.23 11.97
C VAL A 97 -7.16 -6.94 11.75
N THR A 98 -6.63 -6.02 10.94
CA THR A 98 -7.27 -4.73 10.67
C THR A 98 -7.42 -4.46 9.17
N CYS A 99 -8.09 -5.37 8.46
CA CYS A 99 -8.23 -5.35 6.98
C CYS A 99 -8.82 -4.04 6.39
N THR A 100 -9.43 -3.17 7.19
CA THR A 100 -10.01 -1.88 6.74
C THR A 100 -9.31 -0.65 7.28
N LEU A 101 -8.39 -0.79 8.23
CA LEU A 101 -7.72 0.35 8.86
C LEU A 101 -6.31 0.50 8.29
N PHE A 102 -5.90 1.74 8.13
CA PHE A 102 -4.51 2.06 7.88
C PHE A 102 -3.88 2.37 9.23
N ASP A 103 -3.04 1.46 9.72
CA ASP A 103 -2.42 1.51 11.03
C ASP A 103 -1.07 0.78 11.02
N ASN A 104 -0.47 0.55 12.19
CA ASN A 104 0.79 -0.16 12.32
C ASN A 104 0.65 -1.67 12.61
N PHE A 105 -0.55 -2.26 12.51
CA PHE A 105 -0.72 -3.71 12.71
C PHE A 105 0.01 -4.52 11.67
N TYR A 106 0.21 -4.00 10.45
CA TYR A 106 1.11 -4.57 9.46
C TYR A 106 2.48 -4.92 10.08
N PHE A 107 3.14 -3.97 10.74
CA PHE A 107 4.44 -4.20 11.38
C PHE A 107 4.35 -5.13 12.59
N ARG A 108 3.24 -5.07 13.35
CA ARG A 108 2.99 -6.02 14.45
C ARG A 108 2.85 -7.45 13.95
N ASN A 109 2.30 -7.65 12.74
CA ASN A 109 2.21 -8.96 12.11
C ASN A 109 3.59 -9.46 11.69
N LEU A 110 4.46 -8.60 11.12
CA LEU A 110 5.82 -8.99 10.73
C LEU A 110 6.65 -9.52 11.92
N VAL A 111 6.58 -8.84 13.06
CA VAL A 111 7.28 -9.25 14.31
C VAL A 111 6.82 -10.64 14.78
N LYS A 112 5.58 -11.03 14.45
CA LYS A 112 4.99 -12.33 14.78
C LYS A 112 5.14 -13.37 13.65
N LYS A 113 5.97 -13.11 12.63
CA LYS A 113 6.10 -13.95 11.41
C LYS A 113 4.78 -14.11 10.63
N LYS A 114 3.90 -13.11 10.73
CA LYS A 114 2.56 -13.08 10.12
C LYS A 114 2.44 -12.15 8.90
N GLY A 115 3.56 -11.73 8.29
CA GLY A 115 3.51 -11.15 6.94
C GLY A 115 2.93 -12.17 5.96
N LEU A 116 2.11 -11.76 4.99
CA LEU A 116 1.49 -12.70 4.05
C LEU A 116 2.43 -13.00 2.89
N LEU A 117 2.96 -11.95 2.25
CA LEU A 117 3.85 -12.09 1.11
C LEU A 117 5.27 -12.40 1.57
N HIS A 118 6.04 -13.05 0.69
CA HIS A 118 7.48 -13.25 0.90
C HIS A 118 8.20 -11.92 1.17
N SER A 119 7.97 -10.93 0.31
CA SER A 119 8.57 -9.59 0.41
C SER A 119 8.25 -8.88 1.73
N ASP A 120 7.07 -9.14 2.31
CA ASP A 120 6.69 -8.55 3.60
C ASP A 120 7.61 -9.07 4.71
N GLN A 121 7.79 -10.39 4.76
CA GLN A 121 8.57 -11.01 5.83
C GLN A 121 10.08 -10.76 5.68
N GLN A 122 10.56 -10.44 4.48
CA GLN A 122 11.96 -9.99 4.28
C GLN A 122 12.27 -8.68 5.02
N LEU A 123 11.27 -7.87 5.37
CA LEU A 123 11.49 -6.66 6.18
C LEU A 123 11.83 -6.98 7.65
N TYR A 124 11.51 -8.19 8.13
CA TYR A 124 11.75 -8.62 9.50
C TYR A 124 12.21 -10.08 9.54
N GLY A 125 13.51 -10.27 9.35
CA GLY A 125 14.13 -11.58 9.14
C GLY A 125 15.59 -11.67 9.58
N GLY A 126 16.05 -10.75 10.44
CA GLY A 126 17.45 -10.65 10.86
C GLY A 126 18.27 -9.64 10.03
N GLY A 127 17.60 -8.74 9.32
CA GLY A 127 18.22 -7.77 8.41
C GLY A 127 18.36 -6.37 9.02
N SER A 128 18.84 -5.41 8.20
CA SER A 128 18.99 -4.00 8.61
C SER A 128 17.65 -3.29 8.86
N THR A 129 16.56 -3.79 8.29
CA THR A 129 15.21 -3.22 8.42
C THR A 129 14.50 -3.61 9.73
N ASP A 130 15.01 -4.62 10.45
CA ASP A 130 14.36 -5.17 11.65
C ASP A 130 14.13 -4.11 12.74
N SER A 131 15.11 -3.21 12.93
CA SER A 131 15.02 -2.12 13.91
C SER A 131 13.88 -1.15 13.60
N LEU A 132 13.67 -0.84 12.33
CA LEU A 132 12.62 0.07 11.88
C LEU A 132 11.24 -0.58 12.00
N VAL A 133 11.12 -1.85 11.60
CA VAL A 133 9.88 -2.63 11.79
C VAL A 133 9.51 -2.73 13.27
N THR A 134 10.49 -2.99 14.15
CA THR A 134 10.28 -3.03 15.61
C THR A 134 9.76 -1.68 16.10
N THR A 135 10.38 -0.59 15.65
CA THR A 135 9.97 0.79 15.99
C THR A 135 8.52 1.05 15.56
N TYR A 136 8.16 0.76 14.31
CA TYR A 136 6.81 1.00 13.81
C TYR A 136 5.77 0.10 14.48
N SER A 137 6.10 -1.14 14.83
CA SER A 137 5.18 -2.05 15.51
C SER A 137 4.73 -1.55 16.90
N THR A 138 5.58 -0.76 17.57
CA THR A 138 5.36 -0.26 18.93
C THR A 138 5.02 1.23 18.97
N ASN A 139 5.39 2.00 17.94
CA ASN A 139 5.19 3.45 17.88
C ASN A 139 4.40 3.85 16.63
N THR A 140 3.08 3.90 16.78
CA THR A 140 2.14 4.28 15.72
C THR A 140 2.38 5.71 15.21
N ALA A 141 2.69 6.66 16.10
CA ALA A 141 2.94 8.05 15.72
C ALA A 141 4.17 8.19 14.82
N ARG A 142 5.25 7.45 15.16
CA ARG A 142 6.47 7.43 14.36
C ARG A 142 6.23 6.81 12.98
N PHE A 143 5.46 5.72 12.91
CA PHE A 143 5.05 5.14 11.63
C PHE A 143 4.33 6.16 10.76
N PHE A 144 3.29 6.83 11.27
CA PHE A 144 2.53 7.79 10.48
C PHE A 144 3.36 8.99 10.02
N SER A 145 4.23 9.51 10.89
CA SER A 145 5.14 10.61 10.55
C SER A 145 6.07 10.23 9.40
N ASP A 146 6.74 9.08 9.51
CA ASP A 146 7.69 8.63 8.49
C ASP A 146 6.97 8.21 7.20
N PHE A 147 5.78 7.60 7.30
CA PHE A 147 4.95 7.26 6.16
C PHE A 147 4.55 8.51 5.36
N ALA A 148 4.09 9.58 6.03
CA ALA A 148 3.76 10.84 5.36
C ALA A 148 4.98 11.44 4.65
N ALA A 149 6.15 11.45 5.31
CA ALA A 149 7.39 11.92 4.71
C ALA A 149 7.82 11.07 3.50
N ALA A 150 7.67 9.75 3.57
CA ALA A 150 7.97 8.83 2.49
C ALA A 150 7.03 9.03 1.28
N MET A 151 5.73 9.26 1.51
CA MET A 151 4.77 9.58 0.45
C MET A 151 5.12 10.87 -0.29
N VAL A 152 5.52 11.92 0.44
CA VAL A 152 5.97 13.17 -0.18
C VAL A 152 7.25 12.94 -0.99
N LYS A 153 8.23 12.22 -0.42
CA LYS A 153 9.47 11.90 -1.12
C LYS A 153 9.22 11.11 -2.41
N MET A 154 8.26 10.18 -2.38
CA MET A 154 7.89 9.39 -3.55
C MET A 154 7.15 10.22 -4.60
N GLY A 155 6.24 11.11 -4.20
CA GLY A 155 5.57 12.02 -5.12
C GLY A 155 6.51 13.01 -5.81
N ASN A 156 7.74 13.18 -5.31
CA ASN A 156 8.76 14.03 -5.88
C ASN A 156 9.73 13.29 -6.83
N ILE A 157 9.45 12.04 -7.20
CA ILE A 157 10.29 11.29 -8.15
C ILE A 157 10.01 11.80 -9.58
N SER A 158 10.99 12.49 -10.16
CA SER A 158 11.01 12.95 -11.56
C SER A 158 9.70 13.57 -12.09
N PRO A 159 9.12 14.58 -11.39
CA PRO A 159 7.90 15.22 -11.87
C PRO A 159 8.15 15.99 -13.16
N LEU A 160 7.16 15.99 -14.05
CA LEU A 160 7.08 16.99 -15.11
C LEU A 160 6.59 18.31 -14.50
N THR A 161 7.26 19.40 -14.83
CA THR A 161 7.06 20.71 -14.20
C THR A 161 7.08 21.82 -15.24
N ASP A 162 6.59 23.00 -14.86
CA ASP A 162 6.52 24.19 -15.72
C ASP A 162 5.81 23.90 -17.05
N THR A 163 6.55 23.91 -18.16
CA THR A 163 6.01 23.68 -19.51
C THR A 163 6.19 22.24 -20.00
N ASP A 164 6.76 21.35 -19.18
CA ASP A 164 6.97 19.96 -19.54
C ASP A 164 5.64 19.18 -19.41
N GLY A 165 5.18 18.60 -20.52
CA GLY A 165 3.93 17.83 -20.58
C GLY A 165 2.69 18.68 -20.80
N GLU A 166 1.56 18.27 -20.21
CA GLU A 166 0.27 18.94 -20.37
C GLU A 166 -0.66 18.74 -19.16
N VAL A 167 -1.63 19.65 -18.98
CA VAL A 167 -2.77 19.44 -18.09
C VAL A 167 -3.89 18.78 -18.88
N ARG A 168 -4.15 17.49 -18.65
CA ARG A 168 -5.18 16.72 -19.36
C ARG A 168 -6.59 17.11 -18.93
N LEU A 169 -7.49 17.27 -19.89
CA LEU A 169 -8.92 17.44 -19.62
C LEU A 169 -9.63 16.11 -19.28
N ASN A 170 -9.07 14.99 -19.75
CA ASN A 170 -9.52 13.65 -19.41
C ASN A 170 -8.30 12.78 -19.09
N CYS A 171 -8.18 12.30 -17.84
CA CYS A 171 -7.00 11.55 -17.37
C CYS A 171 -6.70 10.28 -18.18
N ARG A 172 -7.67 9.74 -18.94
CA ARG A 172 -7.55 8.49 -19.70
C ARG A 172 -6.94 8.64 -21.10
N LYS A 173 -6.74 9.88 -21.60
CA LYS A 173 -6.18 10.14 -22.93
C LYS A 173 -5.35 11.42 -22.94
N THR A 174 -4.41 11.54 -23.89
CA THR A 174 -3.74 12.81 -24.19
C THR A 174 -4.75 13.79 -24.78
N ASN A 175 -4.48 15.10 -24.64
CA ASN A 175 -5.33 16.11 -25.29
C ASN A 175 -5.24 16.04 -26.81
#